data_AF-A0A5J4ZMA8-F1
#
_entry.id   AF-A0A5J4ZMA8-F1
#
_cell.length_a   1.000
_cell.length_b   1.000
_cell.length_c   1.000
_cell.angle_alpha   90.00
_cell.angle_beta   90.00
_cell.angle_gamma   90.00
#
_symmetry.space_group_name_H-M   'P 1'
#
loop_
_entity.id
_entity.type
_entity.pdbx_description
1 polymer ?
#
loop_
_entity_poly.entity_id
_entity_poly.type
_entity_poly.pdbx_seq_one_letter_code
_entity_poly.pdbx_strand_id
1 'polypeptide(L)'
;MLALEEEMTRMETLKVLKITKRFGRLNTKFYMPPYAGQALWKQGYEISVREAVKEIQLAGNVCDCRRLVAGGCRNCLMREICGRLQNAGFNSAMCKSKWRSSLDIPSGEHTYLDVVEKSSSKKGEVRVIIELNFRAEFEMARASEEYRQLINKLPEMFVGKVERLHTLIKILCSAAKKCMKEKKMHMGPWRKHKYMQAKWLSTCERMSSTLPLSTGYSSRPLSRPRASMLTVDLLEDFPNLHCTAVEVV
;
A
#
# COMPACT_ATOMS: atom_id res chain seq x y z
N MET A 1 -17.60 -12.46 14.62
CA MET A 1 -18.47 -11.31 14.27
C MET A 1 -18.53 -10.33 15.41
N LEU A 2 -18.90 -10.74 16.62
CA LEU A 2 -18.91 -9.86 17.80
C LEU A 2 -17.59 -9.11 18.05
N ALA A 3 -16.42 -9.75 17.94
CA ALA A 3 -15.14 -9.05 18.09
C ALA A 3 -14.81 -8.05 16.95
N LEU A 4 -15.37 -8.25 15.75
CA LEU A 4 -15.25 -7.28 14.65
C LEU A 4 -16.28 -6.16 14.79
N GLU A 5 -17.47 -6.47 15.28
CA GLU A 5 -18.51 -5.48 15.59
C GLU A 5 -18.08 -4.63 16.78
N GLU A 6 -17.57 -5.18 17.87
CA GLU A 6 -17.03 -4.42 19.00
C GLU A 6 -15.83 -3.54 18.61
N GLU A 7 -14.90 -4.04 17.78
CA GLU A 7 -13.79 -3.24 17.27
C GLU A 7 -14.25 -2.13 16.30
N MET A 8 -15.23 -2.41 15.46
CA MET A 8 -15.75 -1.46 14.46
C MET A 8 -16.70 -0.42 15.10
N THR A 9 -17.51 -0.82 16.09
CA THR A 9 -18.36 0.06 16.89
C THR A 9 -17.53 0.92 17.86
N ARG A 10 -16.37 0.46 18.34
CA ARG A 10 -15.36 1.32 18.99
C ARG A 10 -14.79 2.39 18.06
N MET A 11 -14.75 2.14 16.75
CA MET A 11 -14.32 3.14 15.75
C MET A 11 -15.43 4.16 15.38
N GLU A 12 -16.70 3.84 15.63
CA GLU A 12 -17.83 4.73 15.33
C GLU A 12 -18.23 5.62 16.52
N THR A 13 -18.14 5.11 17.74
CA THR A 13 -18.57 5.82 18.97
C THR A 13 -17.70 7.03 19.34
N LEU A 14 -16.50 7.16 18.78
CA LEU A 14 -15.61 8.33 18.97
C LEU A 14 -15.92 9.51 18.02
N LYS A 15 -16.88 9.38 17.10
CA LYS A 15 -17.16 10.40 16.06
C LYS A 15 -18.22 11.46 16.43
N VAL A 16 -18.87 11.42 17.59
CA VAL A 16 -20.07 12.26 17.83
C VAL A 16 -19.92 13.32 18.94
N LEU A 17 -18.87 13.29 19.76
CA LEU A 17 -18.64 14.36 20.76
C LEU A 17 -17.21 14.86 20.72
N LYS A 18 -16.91 15.83 19.84
CA LYS A 18 -15.96 16.97 20.06
C LYS A 18 -15.53 17.74 18.79
N ILE A 19 -16.27 17.70 17.68
CA ILE A 19 -15.97 18.57 16.51
C ILE A 19 -17.24 19.29 16.03
N THR A 20 -17.89 20.00 16.94
CA THR A 20 -18.85 21.06 16.60
C THR A 20 -18.55 22.28 17.44
N LYS A 21 -17.44 22.95 17.12
CA LYS A 21 -17.35 24.41 17.04
C LYS A 21 -15.94 24.79 16.61
N ARG A 22 -15.91 25.70 15.63
CA ARG A 22 -14.79 26.60 15.29
C ARG A 22 -13.83 26.10 14.20
N PHE A 23 -14.30 26.14 12.95
CA PHE A 23 -13.44 26.47 11.82
C PHE A 23 -14.12 27.53 10.95
N GLY A 24 -13.99 28.78 11.39
CA GLY A 24 -13.99 29.91 10.47
C GLY A 24 -12.60 30.01 9.86
N ARG A 25 -12.54 30.35 8.57
CA ARG A 25 -11.33 30.66 7.80
C ARG A 25 -10.32 31.41 8.66
N LEU A 26 -9.09 30.92 8.74
CA LEU A 26 -7.86 31.72 8.73
C LEU A 26 -6.65 30.79 8.56
N ASN A 27 -5.72 31.30 7.77
CA ASN A 27 -4.43 30.76 7.44
C ASN A 27 -3.54 30.69 8.70
N THR A 28 -3.35 29.52 9.29
CA THR A 28 -2.41 29.34 10.42
C THR A 28 -1.63 28.04 10.28
N LYS A 29 -0.30 28.16 10.23
CA LYS A 29 0.66 27.09 10.44
C LYS A 29 0.20 26.21 11.61
N PHE A 30 0.05 24.91 11.38
CA PHE A 30 -0.19 23.92 12.43
C PHE A 30 1.00 23.91 13.39
N TYR A 31 0.91 24.66 14.47
CA TYR A 31 1.81 24.52 15.61
C TYR A 31 1.21 23.44 16.51
N MET A 32 1.77 22.22 16.48
CA MET A 32 1.44 21.20 17.48
C MET A 32 2.09 21.60 18.81
N PRO A 33 1.33 21.75 19.91
CA PRO A 33 1.90 22.01 21.22
C PRO A 33 2.65 20.77 21.73
N PRO A 34 3.86 20.94 22.30
CA PRO A 34 4.59 19.84 22.90
C PRO A 34 4.01 19.58 24.29
N TYR A 35 3.82 18.29 24.62
CA TYR A 35 3.45 17.76 25.94
C TYR A 35 1.98 17.85 26.37
N ALA A 36 1.16 16.96 25.83
CA ALA A 36 -0.06 16.49 26.50
C ALA A 36 -0.17 14.95 26.47
N GLY A 37 0.20 14.30 27.58
CA GLY A 37 -0.42 13.05 28.05
C GLY A 37 -0.14 11.73 27.30
N GLN A 38 1.02 11.10 27.58
CA GLN A 38 1.28 9.65 27.77
C GLN A 38 0.48 8.57 26.96
N ALA A 39 -0.83 8.55 27.14
CA ALA A 39 -1.73 7.48 26.74
C ALA A 39 -2.75 7.90 25.67
N LEU A 40 -3.01 9.20 25.52
CA LEU A 40 -3.99 9.73 24.55
C LEU A 40 -3.38 9.97 23.15
N TRP A 41 -2.07 10.17 23.04
CA TRP A 41 -1.40 10.38 21.73
C TRP A 41 -1.22 9.10 20.91
N LYS A 42 -1.24 7.91 21.52
CA LYS A 42 -1.05 6.64 20.78
C LYS A 42 -2.26 6.23 19.94
N GLN A 43 -3.47 6.62 20.34
CA GLN A 43 -4.67 6.59 19.49
C GLN A 43 -4.73 7.83 18.61
N GLY A 44 -4.24 8.98 19.10
CA GLY A 44 -4.12 10.22 18.33
C GLY A 44 -3.28 10.08 17.06
N TYR A 45 -2.21 9.27 17.05
CA TYR A 45 -1.34 9.13 15.87
C TYR A 45 -2.05 8.47 14.68
N GLU A 46 -2.78 7.36 14.90
CA GLU A 46 -3.56 6.72 13.84
C GLU A 46 -4.70 7.64 13.35
N ILE A 47 -5.36 8.33 14.27
CA ILE A 47 -6.44 9.28 13.95
C ILE A 47 -5.88 10.44 13.11
N SER A 48 -4.78 11.04 13.51
CA SER A 48 -4.14 12.15 12.81
C SER A 48 -3.66 11.75 11.41
N VAL A 49 -3.01 10.59 11.28
CA VAL A 49 -2.62 10.06 9.95
C VAL A 49 -3.86 9.82 9.10
N ARG A 50 -4.92 9.23 9.65
CA ARG A 50 -6.17 8.97 8.93
C ARG A 50 -6.86 10.25 8.48
N GLU A 51 -6.91 11.27 9.32
CA GLU A 51 -7.49 12.58 8.99
C GLU A 51 -6.68 13.27 7.90
N ALA A 52 -5.36 13.32 8.04
CA ALA A 52 -4.47 13.87 7.02
C ALA A 52 -4.67 13.18 5.68
N VAL A 53 -4.68 11.84 5.64
CA VAL A 53 -4.88 11.11 4.38
C VAL A 53 -6.24 11.43 3.73
N LYS A 54 -7.31 11.59 4.51
CA LYS A 54 -8.63 11.97 3.98
C LYS A 54 -8.63 13.37 3.38
N GLU A 55 -8.03 14.34 4.05
CA GLU A 55 -7.90 15.70 3.53
C GLU A 55 -7.13 15.73 2.21
N ILE A 56 -6.08 14.91 2.10
CA ILE A 56 -5.28 14.79 0.88
C ILE A 56 -6.09 14.21 -0.27
N GLN A 57 -6.91 13.18 0.00
CA GLN A 57 -7.81 12.61 -1.00
C GLN A 57 -8.86 13.61 -1.48
N LEU A 58 -9.41 14.43 -0.58
CA LEU A 58 -10.40 15.46 -0.90
C LEU A 58 -9.82 16.62 -1.70
N ALA A 59 -8.56 16.99 -1.45
CA ALA A 59 -7.88 18.05 -2.18
C ALA A 59 -7.58 17.68 -3.64
N GLY A 60 -7.72 16.41 -4.01
CA GLY A 60 -7.35 15.90 -5.32
C GLY A 60 -5.83 15.86 -5.52
N ASN A 61 -5.41 15.15 -6.56
CA ASN A 61 -4.02 15.12 -7.00
C ASN A 61 -3.92 15.42 -8.49
N VAL A 62 -2.89 16.17 -8.87
CA VAL A 62 -2.51 16.30 -10.28
C VAL A 62 -1.66 15.08 -10.62
N CYS A 63 -2.03 14.41 -11.71
CA CYS A 63 -1.32 13.24 -12.18
C CYS A 63 -0.65 13.56 -13.51
N ASP A 64 0.69 13.58 -13.52
CA ASP A 64 1.47 13.77 -14.75
C ASP A 64 1.66 12.46 -15.56
N CYS A 65 0.98 11.37 -15.16
CA CYS A 65 1.04 10.13 -15.92
C CYS A 65 0.22 10.28 -17.21
N ARG A 66 0.84 9.98 -18.36
CA ARG A 66 0.23 10.05 -19.70
C ARG A 66 -1.00 9.15 -19.93
N ARG A 67 -1.46 8.41 -18.93
CA ARG A 67 -2.56 7.45 -19.01
C ARG A 67 -3.58 7.79 -17.92
N LEU A 68 -4.61 8.55 -18.29
CA LEU A 68 -5.76 8.82 -17.44
C LEU A 68 -6.58 7.54 -17.33
N VAL A 69 -6.46 6.86 -16.20
CA VAL A 69 -7.37 5.76 -15.83
C VAL A 69 -8.51 6.37 -15.04
N ALA A 70 -9.75 5.92 -15.28
CA ALA A 70 -10.88 6.26 -14.42
C ALA A 70 -10.52 5.95 -12.96
N GLY A 71 -10.53 6.96 -12.08
CA GLY A 71 -10.11 6.83 -10.68
C GLY A 71 -8.67 7.29 -10.36
N GLY A 72 -7.92 7.82 -11.33
CA GLY A 72 -6.59 8.43 -11.10
C GLY A 72 -5.46 7.41 -10.94
N CYS A 73 -4.21 7.90 -10.93
CA CYS A 73 -3.03 7.04 -10.79
C CYS A 73 -2.74 6.73 -9.32
N ARG A 74 -2.82 5.45 -8.94
CA ARG A 74 -2.50 4.97 -7.59
C ARG A 74 -1.10 5.39 -7.13
N ASN A 75 -0.09 5.29 -8.00
CA ASN A 75 1.28 5.67 -7.64
C ASN A 75 1.45 7.17 -7.42
N CYS A 76 0.76 8.02 -8.18
CA CYS A 76 0.75 9.46 -7.94
C CYS A 76 0.02 9.80 -6.64
N LEU A 77 -1.12 9.13 -6.37
CA LEU A 77 -1.84 9.31 -5.11
C LEU A 77 -0.99 8.91 -3.90
N MET A 78 -0.29 7.78 -3.96
CA MET A 78 0.62 7.37 -2.89
C MET A 78 1.78 8.34 -2.71
N ARG A 79 2.39 8.85 -3.78
CA ARG A 79 3.44 9.86 -3.71
C ARG A 79 2.94 11.14 -3.07
N GLU A 80 1.77 11.61 -3.48
CA GLU A 80 1.15 12.82 -2.94
C GLU A 80 0.86 12.68 -1.44
N ILE A 81 0.26 11.56 -1.04
CA ILE A 81 0.00 11.27 0.36
C ILE A 81 1.32 11.20 1.15
N CYS A 82 2.31 10.49 0.63
CA CYS A 82 3.62 10.37 1.27
C CYS A 82 4.29 11.73 1.45
N GLY A 83 4.31 12.57 0.40
CA GLY A 83 4.93 13.89 0.41
C GLY A 83 4.23 14.85 1.36
N ARG A 84 2.90 14.87 1.39
CA ARG A 84 2.15 15.71 2.33
C ARG A 84 2.28 15.26 3.78
N LEU A 85 2.32 13.95 4.04
CA LEU A 85 2.62 13.43 5.38
C LEU A 85 4.03 13.82 5.82
N GLN A 86 5.03 13.73 4.93
CA GLN A 86 6.39 14.21 5.19
C GLN A 86 6.43 15.71 5.49
N ASN A 87 5.72 16.53 4.71
CA ASN A 87 5.61 17.97 4.93
C ASN A 87 4.93 18.33 6.26
N ALA A 88 4.03 17.48 6.74
CA ALA A 88 3.40 17.61 8.06
C ALA A 88 4.29 17.07 9.20
N GLY A 89 5.52 16.62 8.92
CA GLY A 89 6.48 16.15 9.93
C GLY A 89 6.40 14.65 10.23
N PHE A 90 5.58 13.88 9.51
CA PHE A 90 5.52 12.44 9.69
C PHE A 90 6.67 11.75 8.94
N ASN A 91 7.30 10.76 9.58
CA ASN A 91 8.23 9.85 8.90
C ASN A 91 7.44 8.82 8.08
N SER A 92 6.87 9.28 6.96
CA SER A 92 6.11 8.49 5.99
C SER A 92 7.00 8.00 4.84
N ALA A 93 6.72 6.82 4.31
CA ALA A 93 7.40 6.29 3.14
C ALA A 93 6.49 5.39 2.29
N MET A 94 6.86 5.23 1.02
CA MET A 94 6.33 4.16 0.17
C MET A 94 7.11 2.87 0.45
N CYS A 95 6.39 1.80 0.73
CA CYS A 95 6.95 0.49 1.02
C CYS A 95 6.64 -0.47 -0.11
N LYS A 96 7.68 -1.12 -0.63
CA LYS A 96 7.55 -2.21 -1.60
C LYS A 96 7.95 -3.53 -0.96
N SER A 97 6.98 -4.40 -0.69
CA SER A 97 7.22 -5.78 -0.29
C SER A 97 7.45 -6.65 -1.51
N LYS A 98 8.35 -7.63 -1.38
CA LYS A 98 8.61 -8.66 -2.38
C LYS A 98 8.78 -9.99 -1.65
N TRP A 99 8.13 -11.05 -2.13
CA TRP A 99 8.27 -12.39 -1.57
C TRP A 99 8.49 -13.41 -2.66
N ARG A 100 9.28 -14.43 -2.34
CA ARG A 100 9.55 -15.56 -3.23
C ARG A 100 8.39 -16.56 -3.18
N SER A 101 8.27 -17.36 -4.24
CA SER A 101 7.34 -18.47 -4.26
C SER A 101 7.71 -19.52 -3.21
N SER A 102 6.70 -20.20 -2.71
CA SER A 102 6.81 -21.39 -1.86
C SER A 102 5.77 -22.42 -2.30
N LEU A 103 5.73 -23.58 -1.64
CA LEU A 103 4.77 -24.64 -1.96
C LEU A 103 3.31 -24.15 -1.95
N ASP A 104 2.96 -23.22 -1.05
CA ASP A 104 1.57 -22.81 -0.83
C ASP A 104 1.16 -21.53 -1.58
N ILE A 105 2.15 -20.69 -1.94
CA ILE A 105 1.92 -19.34 -2.46
C ILE A 105 2.92 -18.98 -3.58
N PRO A 106 2.47 -18.34 -4.67
CA PRO A 106 3.36 -17.83 -5.71
C PRO A 106 4.15 -16.61 -5.20
N SER A 107 5.22 -16.26 -5.93
CA SER A 107 5.92 -15.00 -5.72
C SER A 107 5.02 -13.81 -6.03
N GLY A 108 5.38 -12.66 -5.49
CA GLY A 108 4.66 -11.42 -5.75
C GLY A 108 5.33 -10.22 -5.14
N GLU A 109 4.74 -9.07 -5.44
CA GLU A 109 5.12 -7.79 -4.86
C GLU A 109 3.87 -6.98 -4.51
N HIS A 110 4.00 -6.09 -3.55
CA HIS A 110 2.93 -5.19 -3.16
C HIS A 110 3.51 -3.84 -2.75
N THR A 111 2.81 -2.76 -3.09
CA THR A 111 3.23 -1.41 -2.73
C THR A 111 2.18 -0.76 -1.85
N TYR A 112 2.56 -0.34 -0.65
CA TYR A 112 1.71 0.31 0.34
C TYR A 112 2.44 1.52 0.96
N LEU A 113 1.77 2.28 1.81
CA LEU A 113 2.37 3.39 2.55
C LEU A 113 2.55 2.98 4.00
N ASP A 114 3.60 3.48 4.66
CA ASP A 114 3.72 3.37 6.10
C ASP A 114 4.13 4.69 6.72
N VAL A 115 3.88 4.79 8.03
CA VAL A 115 4.38 5.86 8.87
C VAL A 115 5.01 5.24 10.10
N VAL A 116 6.21 5.72 10.42
CA VAL A 116 7.04 5.19 11.48
C VAL A 116 7.22 6.24 12.57
N GLU A 117 6.83 5.89 13.79
CA GLU A 117 7.11 6.69 14.97
C GLU A 117 8.28 6.05 15.74
N LYS A 118 9.41 6.75 15.79
CA LYS A 118 10.53 6.38 16.66
C LYS A 118 10.17 6.78 18.09
N SER A 119 9.77 5.82 18.91
CA SER A 119 9.54 6.11 20.33
C SER A 119 10.88 6.33 21.05
N SER A 120 10.99 7.39 21.84
CA SER A 120 12.19 7.69 22.65
C SER A 120 12.36 6.74 23.85
N SER A 121 11.31 5.99 24.17
CA SER A 121 11.33 4.92 25.17
C SER A 121 11.87 3.62 24.58
N LYS A 122 12.48 2.77 25.41
CA LYS A 122 13.03 1.42 25.08
C LYS A 122 12.02 0.42 24.46
N LYS A 123 10.82 0.86 24.05
CA LYS A 123 9.65 0.06 23.70
C LYS A 123 9.48 -0.20 22.19
N GLY A 124 10.49 0.12 21.38
CA GLY A 124 10.52 -0.18 19.95
C GLY A 124 9.85 0.88 19.08
N GLU A 125 10.04 0.72 17.78
CA GLU A 125 9.47 1.55 16.71
C GLU A 125 7.99 1.19 16.49
N VAL A 126 7.11 2.19 16.43
CA VAL A 126 5.68 1.96 16.13
C VAL A 126 5.46 2.21 14.64
N ARG A 127 4.98 1.17 13.93
CA ARG A 127 4.71 1.23 12.49
C ARG A 127 3.21 1.21 12.23
N VAL A 128 2.73 2.21 11.49
CA VAL A 128 1.35 2.31 10.99
C VAL A 128 1.36 2.06 9.49
N ILE A 129 0.51 1.13 9.04
CA ILE A 129 0.33 0.79 7.63
C ILE A 129 -0.87 1.56 7.08
N ILE A 130 -0.71 2.10 5.88
CA ILE A 130 -1.75 2.76 5.10
C ILE A 130 -1.93 1.97 3.79
N GLU A 131 -3.09 1.32 3.65
CA GLU A 131 -3.52 0.66 2.42
C GLU A 131 -4.74 1.38 1.85
N LEU A 132 -4.61 1.94 0.64
CA LEU A 132 -5.63 2.80 0.04
C LEU A 132 -6.86 2.03 -0.45
N ASN A 133 -6.69 0.77 -0.84
CA ASN A 133 -7.75 -0.07 -1.42
C ASN A 133 -7.94 -1.36 -0.60
N PHE A 134 -8.02 -1.23 0.72
CA PHE A 134 -8.02 -2.38 1.64
C PHE A 134 -9.24 -3.28 1.45
N ARG A 135 -10.43 -2.72 1.22
CA ARG A 135 -11.64 -3.53 1.01
C ARG A 135 -11.52 -4.43 -0.23
N ALA A 136 -11.10 -3.86 -1.36
CA ALA A 136 -10.95 -4.56 -2.64
C ALA A 136 -10.01 -5.77 -2.56
N GLU A 137 -8.99 -5.72 -1.68
CA GLU A 137 -8.06 -6.82 -1.43
C GLU A 137 -8.74 -8.10 -0.89
N PHE A 138 -9.96 -7.99 -0.35
CA PHE A 138 -10.74 -9.09 0.20
C PHE A 138 -12.06 -9.36 -0.54
N GLU A 139 -12.45 -8.54 -1.51
CA GLU A 139 -13.67 -8.77 -2.31
C GLU A 139 -13.57 -10.04 -3.17
N MET A 140 -14.61 -10.87 -3.18
CA MET A 140 -14.67 -12.07 -4.03
C MET A 140 -15.92 -12.04 -4.91
N ALA A 141 -15.75 -12.20 -6.22
CA ALA A 141 -16.86 -12.19 -7.19
C ALA A 141 -17.93 -13.26 -6.88
N ARG A 142 -17.52 -14.43 -6.37
CA ARG A 142 -18.41 -15.53 -5.98
C ARG A 142 -18.53 -15.68 -4.45
N ALA A 143 -18.50 -14.58 -3.69
CA ALA A 143 -18.73 -14.59 -2.25
C ALA A 143 -20.14 -15.10 -1.85
N SER A 144 -20.29 -15.68 -0.67
CA SER A 144 -21.60 -15.84 -0.02
C SER A 144 -22.12 -14.48 0.45
N GLU A 145 -23.41 -14.39 0.77
CA GLU A 145 -24.00 -13.14 1.24
C GLU A 145 -23.41 -12.70 2.59
N GLU A 146 -23.17 -13.65 3.50
CA GLU A 146 -22.56 -13.40 4.80
C GLU A 146 -21.13 -12.87 4.65
N TYR A 147 -20.36 -13.43 3.71
CA TYR A 147 -19.02 -12.92 3.42
C TYR A 147 -19.08 -11.51 2.82
N ARG A 148 -20.02 -11.26 1.91
CA ARG A 148 -20.20 -9.94 1.29
C ARG A 148 -20.56 -8.88 2.34
N GLN A 149 -21.44 -9.19 3.28
CA GLN A 149 -21.77 -8.31 4.41
C GLN A 149 -20.56 -8.00 5.30
N LEU A 150 -19.71 -9.00 5.57
CA LEU A 150 -18.45 -8.80 6.28
C LEU A 150 -17.50 -7.86 5.53
N ILE A 151 -17.37 -8.00 4.20
CA ILE A 151 -16.50 -7.12 3.40
C ILE A 151 -17.07 -5.70 3.31
N ASN A 152 -18.39 -5.52 3.20
CA ASN A 152 -19.03 -4.20 3.18
C ASN A 152 -18.80 -3.41 4.47
N LYS A 153 -18.58 -4.09 5.60
CA LYS A 153 -18.21 -3.51 6.89
C LYS A 153 -16.75 -3.00 6.94
N LEU A 154 -15.88 -3.48 6.05
CA LEU A 154 -14.48 -3.02 6.02
C LEU A 154 -14.38 -1.58 5.53
N PRO A 155 -13.43 -0.79 6.06
CA PRO A 155 -13.15 0.52 5.51
C PRO A 155 -12.51 0.39 4.12
N GLU A 156 -12.82 1.33 3.22
CA GLU A 156 -12.22 1.38 1.88
C GLU A 156 -10.69 1.44 1.97
N MET A 157 -10.20 2.28 2.88
CA MET A 157 -8.79 2.43 3.23
C MET A 157 -8.53 1.92 4.65
N PHE A 158 -7.44 1.19 4.82
CA PHE A 158 -6.91 0.86 6.13
C PHE A 158 -5.80 1.83 6.53
N VAL A 159 -5.91 2.38 7.74
CA VAL A 159 -4.82 3.10 8.42
C VAL A 159 -4.73 2.51 9.80
N GLY A 160 -3.66 1.78 10.13
CA GLY A 160 -3.54 1.17 11.46
C GLY A 160 -2.26 0.41 11.69
N LYS A 161 -2.05 -0.01 12.94
CA LYS A 161 -0.82 -0.72 13.35
C LYS A 161 -0.72 -2.12 12.72
N VAL A 162 0.51 -2.60 12.65
CA VAL A 162 0.87 -3.91 12.10
C VAL A 162 0.10 -5.05 12.79
N GLU A 163 -0.07 -4.98 14.11
CA GLU A 163 -0.75 -6.02 14.89
C GLU A 163 -2.24 -6.09 14.56
N ARG A 164 -2.88 -4.93 14.35
CA ARG A 164 -4.30 -4.88 13.95
C ARG A 164 -4.48 -5.42 12.55
N LEU A 165 -3.59 -5.06 11.63
CA LEU A 165 -3.59 -5.58 10.26
C LEU A 165 -3.44 -7.10 10.24
N HIS A 166 -2.51 -7.63 11.04
CA HIS A 166 -2.29 -9.07 11.16
C HIS A 166 -3.55 -9.82 11.63
N THR A 167 -4.23 -9.30 12.65
CA THR A 167 -5.49 -9.85 13.16
C THR A 167 -6.59 -9.82 12.10
N LEU A 168 -6.76 -8.69 11.40
CA LEU A 168 -7.75 -8.57 10.32
C LEU A 168 -7.49 -9.57 9.18
N ILE A 169 -6.24 -9.70 8.73
CA ILE A 169 -5.85 -10.67 7.70
C ILE A 169 -6.22 -12.09 8.14
N LYS A 170 -5.98 -12.45 9.40
CA LYS A 170 -6.34 -13.76 9.93
C LYS A 170 -7.85 -14.01 9.87
N ILE A 171 -8.65 -13.06 10.34
CA ILE A 171 -10.11 -13.19 10.38
C ILE A 171 -10.69 -13.25 8.96
N LEU A 172 -10.28 -12.33 8.08
CA LEU A 172 -10.80 -12.23 6.72
C LEU A 172 -10.43 -13.43 5.85
N CYS A 173 -9.20 -13.93 5.96
CA CYS A 173 -8.78 -15.13 5.23
C CYS A 173 -9.49 -16.39 5.73
N SER A 174 -9.76 -16.51 7.05
CA SER A 174 -10.56 -17.62 7.59
C SER A 174 -12.01 -17.56 7.10
N ALA A 175 -12.63 -16.37 7.08
CA ALA A 175 -13.97 -16.19 6.54
C ALA A 175 -14.03 -16.52 5.04
N ALA A 176 -13.01 -16.11 4.28
CA ALA A 176 -12.90 -16.42 2.85
C ALA A 176 -12.78 -17.92 2.62
N LYS A 177 -11.93 -18.61 3.40
CA LYS A 177 -11.77 -20.07 3.34
C LYS A 177 -13.08 -20.80 3.63
N LYS A 178 -13.84 -20.35 4.64
CA LYS A 178 -15.16 -20.90 4.98
C LYS A 178 -16.13 -20.73 3.81
N CYS A 179 -16.28 -19.50 3.31
CA CYS A 179 -17.13 -19.18 2.16
C CYS A 179 -16.82 -20.06 0.93
N MET A 180 -15.53 -20.22 0.58
CA MET A 180 -15.13 -21.02 -0.57
C MET A 180 -15.42 -22.52 -0.37
N LYS A 181 -15.23 -23.03 0.85
CA LYS A 181 -15.57 -24.42 1.20
C LYS A 181 -17.07 -24.68 1.05
N GLU A 182 -17.92 -23.80 1.57
CA GLU A 182 -19.39 -23.91 1.50
C GLU A 182 -19.88 -23.86 0.05
N LYS A 183 -19.27 -23.00 -0.77
CA LYS A 183 -19.55 -22.90 -2.20
C LYS A 183 -18.90 -23.99 -3.05
N LYS A 184 -18.19 -24.95 -2.44
CA LYS A 184 -17.46 -26.03 -3.13
C LYS A 184 -16.49 -25.49 -4.20
N MET A 185 -15.83 -24.38 -3.91
CA MET A 185 -14.87 -23.71 -4.80
C MET A 185 -13.46 -23.74 -4.22
N HIS A 186 -12.45 -23.85 -5.10
CA HIS A 186 -11.06 -23.73 -4.71
C HIS A 186 -10.69 -22.26 -4.41
N MET A 187 -9.93 -22.06 -3.34
CA MET A 187 -9.46 -20.74 -2.93
C MET A 187 -8.11 -20.41 -3.59
N GLY A 188 -8.08 -19.37 -4.43
CA GLY A 188 -6.87 -18.92 -5.11
C GLY A 188 -5.72 -18.63 -4.13
N PRO A 189 -4.46 -18.94 -4.49
CA PRO A 189 -3.30 -18.72 -3.60
C PRO A 189 -3.20 -17.29 -3.06
N TRP A 190 -3.55 -16.29 -3.87
CA TRP A 190 -3.51 -14.87 -3.49
C TRP A 190 -4.49 -14.47 -2.39
N ARG A 191 -5.51 -15.29 -2.11
CA ARG A 191 -6.44 -15.05 -0.99
C ARG A 191 -6.02 -15.79 0.28
N LYS A 192 -5.05 -16.71 0.21
CA LYS A 192 -4.62 -17.48 1.37
C LYS A 192 -3.92 -16.57 2.38
N HIS A 193 -4.03 -16.95 3.65
CA HIS A 193 -3.47 -16.20 4.78
C HIS A 193 -1.99 -15.86 4.61
N LYS A 194 -1.15 -16.83 4.23
CA LYS A 194 0.29 -16.61 4.01
C LYS A 194 0.59 -15.58 2.92
N TYR A 195 -0.17 -15.59 1.82
CA TYR A 195 0.02 -14.62 0.73
C TYR A 195 -0.37 -13.22 1.20
N MET A 196 -1.53 -13.09 1.84
CA MET A 196 -2.00 -11.81 2.36
C MET A 196 -1.07 -11.26 3.44
N GLN A 197 -0.53 -12.09 4.33
CA GLN A 197 0.52 -11.66 5.27
C GLN A 197 1.75 -11.14 4.53
N ALA A 198 2.23 -11.84 3.50
CA ALA A 198 3.42 -11.42 2.75
C ALA A 198 3.27 -10.03 2.10
N LYS A 199 2.06 -9.63 1.68
CA LYS A 199 1.80 -8.31 1.10
C LYS A 199 2.23 -7.15 2.00
N TRP A 200 2.02 -7.24 3.31
CA TRP A 200 2.30 -6.11 4.22
C TRP A 200 3.35 -6.42 5.30
N LEU A 201 3.53 -7.71 5.65
CA LEU A 201 4.36 -8.14 6.77
C LEU A 201 5.72 -8.72 6.36
N SER A 202 5.98 -8.89 5.06
CA SER A 202 7.33 -9.25 4.62
C SER A 202 8.28 -8.05 4.77
N THR A 203 9.58 -8.34 4.74
CA THR A 203 10.59 -7.29 4.54
C THR A 203 10.21 -6.44 3.33
N CYS A 204 10.29 -5.12 3.48
CA CYS A 204 9.98 -4.18 2.42
C CYS A 204 11.13 -3.19 2.20
N GLU A 205 11.29 -2.76 0.96
CA GLU A 205 12.12 -1.62 0.59
C GLU A 205 11.32 -0.35 0.94
N ARG A 206 11.84 0.47 1.86
CA ARG A 206 11.21 1.71 2.30
C ARG A 206 11.80 2.88 1.52
N MET A 207 11.07 3.38 0.53
CA MET A 207 11.47 4.48 -0.33
C MET A 207 11.21 5.79 0.41
N SER A 208 12.18 6.22 1.23
CA SER A 208 12.20 7.57 1.82
C SER A 208 13.06 8.48 0.96
N SER A 209 12.59 9.70 0.70
CA SER A 209 13.33 10.78 0.03
C SER A 209 14.41 11.41 0.92
N THR A 210 14.64 10.89 2.14
CA THR A 210 15.68 11.40 3.03
C THR A 210 17.05 11.00 2.50
N LEU A 211 17.79 11.96 1.93
CA LEU A 211 19.21 11.83 1.65
C LEU A 211 19.93 11.32 2.91
N PRO A 212 20.57 10.15 2.90
CA PRO A 212 21.45 9.77 3.99
C PRO A 212 22.66 10.71 3.94
N LEU A 213 22.87 11.48 5.00
CA LEU A 213 24.18 12.10 5.25
C LEU A 213 25.21 10.95 5.26
N SER A 214 26.18 11.11 4.38
CA SER A 214 27.24 10.16 4.05
C SER A 214 27.96 9.63 5.28
N THR A 215 28.26 8.32 5.32
CA THR A 215 29.59 7.75 5.61
C THR A 215 29.51 6.21 5.49
N GLY A 216 30.34 5.63 4.62
CA GLY A 216 30.67 4.20 4.66
C GLY A 216 30.55 3.47 3.32
N TYR A 217 31.55 3.62 2.47
CA TYR A 217 31.77 2.81 1.26
C TYR A 217 31.74 1.31 1.59
N SER A 218 30.92 0.54 0.86
CA SER A 218 31.18 -0.89 0.64
C SER A 218 30.79 -1.23 -0.78
N SER A 219 31.76 -1.08 -1.68
CA SER A 219 31.73 -1.58 -3.05
C SER A 219 31.47 -3.08 -3.09
N ARG A 220 30.36 -3.50 -3.72
CA ARG A 220 30.25 -4.82 -4.34
C ARG A 220 29.79 -4.68 -5.80
N PRO A 221 30.29 -5.53 -6.72
CA PRO A 221 30.22 -5.27 -8.14
C PRO A 221 28.82 -5.48 -8.71
N LEU A 222 28.48 -4.62 -9.68
CA LEU A 222 27.32 -4.71 -10.55
C LEU A 222 27.21 -6.13 -11.15
N SER A 223 26.13 -6.84 -10.84
CA SER A 223 25.79 -8.10 -11.51
C SER A 223 25.44 -7.81 -12.98
N ARG A 224 26.20 -8.41 -13.90
CA ARG A 224 25.98 -8.35 -15.35
C ARG A 224 24.53 -8.70 -15.73
N PRO A 225 23.92 -7.99 -16.69
CA PRO A 225 22.66 -8.43 -17.29
C PRO A 225 22.88 -9.72 -18.08
N ARG A 226 22.08 -10.76 -17.80
CA ARG A 226 21.95 -11.94 -18.67
C ARG A 226 21.32 -11.47 -19.99
N ALA A 227 22.08 -11.53 -21.08
CA ALA A 227 21.55 -11.39 -22.43
C ALA A 227 20.58 -12.54 -22.72
N SER A 228 19.42 -12.17 -23.24
CA SER A 228 18.38 -13.08 -23.75
C SER A 228 18.91 -13.81 -24.98
N MET A 229 18.80 -15.14 -25.00
CA MET A 229 19.28 -16.00 -26.09
C MET A 229 18.32 -16.10 -27.30
N LEU A 230 17.52 -15.07 -27.58
CA LEU A 230 16.49 -15.12 -28.62
C LEU A 230 16.57 -14.03 -29.69
N THR A 231 17.75 -13.46 -29.94
CA THR A 231 18.00 -12.68 -31.15
C THR A 231 19.22 -13.25 -31.86
N VAL A 232 18.96 -14.02 -32.91
CA VAL A 232 19.95 -14.32 -33.94
C VAL A 232 20.11 -13.04 -34.74
N ASP A 233 21.18 -12.30 -34.47
CA ASP A 233 21.57 -11.13 -35.25
C ASP A 233 22.09 -11.60 -36.61
N LEU A 234 21.25 -11.51 -37.65
CA LEU A 234 21.67 -11.56 -39.04
C LEU A 234 22.29 -10.20 -39.39
N LEU A 235 23.59 -10.07 -39.12
CA LEU A 235 24.47 -9.17 -39.87
C LEU A 235 24.53 -9.71 -41.30
N GLU A 236 24.24 -8.90 -42.32
CA GLU A 236 25.05 -8.76 -43.54
C GLU A 236 24.72 -7.41 -44.22
N ASP A 237 25.72 -6.53 -44.22
CA ASP A 237 25.78 -5.30 -44.99
C ASP A 237 25.91 -5.62 -46.48
N PHE A 238 25.00 -5.10 -47.31
CA PHE A 238 25.07 -5.19 -48.77
C PHE A 238 25.92 -4.04 -49.34
N PRO A 239 26.85 -4.32 -50.28
CA PRO A 239 27.21 -3.36 -51.31
C PRO A 239 26.72 -3.83 -52.69
N ASN A 240 25.89 -2.98 -53.30
CA ASN A 240 25.72 -2.72 -54.73
C ASN A 240 26.04 -3.83 -55.74
N LEU A 241 25.00 -4.41 -56.34
CA LEU A 241 25.03 -4.83 -57.74
C LEU A 241 23.75 -4.40 -58.45
N HIS A 242 23.92 -3.58 -59.48
CA HIS A 242 22.90 -3.21 -60.46
C HIS A 242 22.48 -4.44 -61.28
N CYS A 243 21.18 -4.68 -61.40
CA CYS A 243 20.62 -5.57 -62.42
C CYS A 243 19.56 -4.81 -63.22
N THR A 244 19.85 -4.67 -64.52
CA THR A 244 19.02 -4.03 -65.55
C THR A 244 17.73 -4.81 -65.78
N ALA A 245 16.62 -4.09 -65.91
CA ALA A 245 15.30 -4.64 -66.23
C ALA A 245 15.24 -5.12 -67.68
N VAL A 246 14.61 -6.28 -67.90
CA VAL A 246 14.17 -6.74 -69.22
C VAL A 246 12.66 -6.88 -69.19
N GLU A 247 12.03 -6.31 -70.21
CA GLU A 247 10.58 -6.16 -70.41
C GLU A 247 9.87 -7.48 -70.72
N VAL A 248 8.59 -7.52 -70.38
CA VAL A 248 7.65 -8.62 -70.60
C VAL A 248 7.02 -8.51 -71.99
N VAL A 249 6.96 -9.63 -72.72
CA VAL A 249 5.88 -9.95 -73.67
C VAL A 249 5.46 -11.41 -73.45
#